data_AF-A0A2P2PIR5-F1
#
_entry.id   AF-A0A2P2PIR5-F1
#
_cell.length_a   1.000
_cell.length_b   1.000
_cell.length_c   1.000
_cell.angle_alpha   90.00
_cell.angle_beta   90.00
_cell.angle_gamma   90.00
#
_symmetry.space_group_name_H-M   'P 1'
#
loop_
_entity.id
_entity.type
_entity.pdbx_description
1 polymer ?
#
loop_
_entity_poly.entity_id
_entity_poly.type
_entity_poly.pdbx_seq_one_letter_code
_entity_poly.pdbx_strand_id
1 'polypeptide(L)'
;MSINVPDSDFHNFDLDRTESSFGVEQVWAAYDEADGMPRYYARIHEVISLEPFKMKISWLNSRNTSEFGLPNWVDSGFPKTCGDFRSGKREISVTLNSFSHKVKWTKCSRGVIRILPRKRDIWALYRYWSPEWNENTPDKVVHKYDMVEVLDDYSEEQGISVSPLIKVTGFKTVFCSNTDPSAVRRIPKEEMLCFSHQVPDYLLTGEEANNAPKGFRELDPAATPLELIHETETSGALMVGTDMKAQEEMGKDFPNHAVDQMVGNASKSGKFETTEGDGRVKHDN
;
A
#
# COMPACT_ATOMS: atom_id res chain seq x y z
N MET A 1 25.59 -1.88 -10.78
CA MET A 1 25.66 -0.74 -9.84
C MET A 1 25.12 -1.23 -8.51
N SER A 2 25.73 -0.88 -7.37
CA SER A 2 25.15 -1.18 -6.05
C SER A 2 24.08 -0.14 -5.73
N ILE A 3 22.83 -0.54 -5.57
CA ILE A 3 21.75 0.34 -5.10
C ILE A 3 21.93 0.49 -3.58
N ASN A 4 22.00 1.72 -3.10
CA ASN A 4 22.04 1.99 -1.67
C ASN A 4 20.59 1.99 -1.15
N VAL A 5 20.25 0.94 -0.40
CA VAL A 5 18.93 0.79 0.22
C VAL A 5 19.00 1.40 1.62
N PRO A 6 18.11 2.34 1.99
CA PRO A 6 18.10 2.88 3.34
C PRO A 6 17.61 1.83 4.34
N ASP A 7 18.16 1.86 5.56
CA ASP A 7 17.68 0.97 6.62
C ASP A 7 16.20 1.22 6.94
N SER A 8 15.48 0.16 7.29
CA SER A 8 14.14 0.22 7.89
C SER A 8 14.13 1.05 9.18
N ASP A 9 12.95 1.52 9.58
CA ASP A 9 12.71 2.18 10.86
C ASP A 9 12.58 1.16 12.01
N PHE A 10 11.96 -0.01 11.79
CA PHE A 10 11.69 -0.99 12.85
C PHE A 10 12.04 -2.45 12.50
N HIS A 11 11.51 -3.01 11.40
CA HIS A 11 11.67 -4.42 11.03
C HIS A 11 12.85 -4.65 10.09
N ASN A 12 13.68 -5.64 10.41
CA ASN A 12 14.83 -6.01 9.58
C ASN A 12 14.44 -7.06 8.52
N PHE A 13 14.11 -6.59 7.31
CA PHE A 13 13.71 -7.43 6.17
C PHE A 13 14.85 -8.32 5.61
N ASP A 14 16.11 -8.06 5.96
CA ASP A 14 17.22 -8.95 5.57
C ASP A 14 17.15 -10.30 6.30
N LEU A 15 16.58 -10.32 7.51
CA LEU A 15 16.35 -11.56 8.25
C LEU A 15 15.32 -12.47 7.58
N ASP A 16 14.44 -11.91 6.76
CA ASP A 16 13.40 -12.68 6.05
C ASP A 16 13.96 -13.41 4.81
N ARG A 17 15.17 -13.07 4.36
CA ARG A 17 15.79 -13.59 3.13
C ARG A 17 17.18 -14.20 3.36
N THR A 18 17.44 -14.72 4.56
CA THR A 18 18.64 -15.52 4.87
C THR A 18 18.65 -16.84 4.09
N GLU A 19 19.79 -17.52 4.04
CA GLU A 19 19.98 -18.85 3.45
C GLU A 19 18.90 -19.83 3.91
N SER A 20 18.54 -19.76 5.19
CA SER A 20 17.56 -20.66 5.83
C SER A 20 16.10 -20.37 5.46
N SER A 21 15.81 -19.18 4.90
CA SER A 21 14.47 -18.79 4.47
C SER A 21 14.01 -19.55 3.22
N PHE A 22 14.95 -19.99 2.38
CA PHE A 22 14.68 -20.65 1.11
C PHE A 22 14.27 -22.11 1.31
N GLY A 23 13.22 -22.52 0.59
CA GLY A 23 12.68 -23.87 0.66
C GLY A 23 12.23 -24.41 -0.68
N VAL A 24 12.19 -25.75 -0.76
CA VAL A 24 11.75 -26.50 -1.94
C VAL A 24 10.29 -26.17 -2.27
N GLU A 25 9.96 -26.09 -3.57
CA GLU A 25 8.62 -25.78 -4.09
C GLU A 25 8.11 -24.36 -3.79
N GLN A 26 8.97 -23.47 -3.29
CA GLN A 26 8.64 -22.06 -3.13
C GLN A 26 8.84 -21.29 -4.44
N VAL A 27 8.13 -20.17 -4.57
CA VAL A 27 8.38 -19.16 -5.59
C VAL A 27 8.79 -17.88 -4.88
N TRP A 28 9.86 -17.26 -5.35
CA TRP A 28 10.42 -16.04 -4.80
C TRP A 28 10.45 -14.94 -5.84
N ALA A 29 10.09 -13.72 -5.44
CA ALA A 29 10.34 -12.51 -6.19
C ALA A 29 11.82 -12.16 -6.15
N ALA A 30 12.31 -11.58 -7.25
CA ALA A 30 13.69 -11.19 -7.43
C ALA A 30 13.76 -9.85 -8.14
N TYR A 31 14.80 -9.08 -7.80
CA TYR A 31 15.03 -7.74 -8.31
C TYR A 31 15.37 -7.77 -9.80
N ASP A 32 14.74 -6.89 -10.58
CA ASP A 32 15.08 -6.66 -11.96
C ASP A 32 16.22 -5.65 -12.13
N GLU A 33 16.69 -5.49 -13.37
CA GLU A 33 17.78 -4.57 -13.71
C GLU A 33 17.27 -3.19 -14.16
N ALA A 34 15.95 -2.97 -14.23
CA ALA A 34 15.36 -1.76 -14.81
C ALA A 34 15.42 -0.59 -13.81
N ASP A 35 14.78 -0.76 -12.66
CA ASP A 35 14.81 0.19 -11.53
C ASP A 35 15.10 -0.50 -10.19
N GLY A 36 15.41 -1.80 -10.23
CA GLY A 36 15.77 -2.57 -9.04
C GLY A 36 14.57 -3.05 -8.23
N MET A 37 13.36 -3.08 -8.79
CA MET A 37 12.16 -3.56 -8.09
C MET A 37 11.93 -5.07 -8.30
N PRO A 38 11.26 -5.77 -7.38
CA PRO A 38 11.18 -7.23 -7.38
C PRO A 38 10.12 -7.78 -8.36
N ARG A 39 10.38 -7.68 -9.66
CA ARG A 39 9.44 -8.06 -10.75
C ARG A 39 9.70 -9.42 -11.37
N TYR A 40 10.87 -10.01 -11.14
CA TYR A 40 11.18 -11.36 -11.60
C TYR A 40 10.73 -12.40 -10.59
N TYR A 41 10.48 -13.62 -11.05
CA TYR A 41 10.13 -14.73 -10.17
C TYR A 41 10.98 -15.95 -10.47
N ALA A 42 11.39 -16.68 -9.44
CA ALA A 42 12.01 -17.98 -9.59
C ALA A 42 11.32 -19.04 -8.73
N ARG A 43 11.15 -20.23 -9.29
CA ARG A 43 10.73 -21.42 -8.55
C ARG A 43 11.95 -22.18 -8.06
N ILE A 44 11.96 -22.51 -6.78
CA ILE A 44 13.02 -23.29 -6.14
C ILE A 44 12.67 -24.77 -6.27
N HIS A 45 13.55 -25.53 -6.92
CA HIS A 45 13.41 -26.98 -7.05
C HIS A 45 14.14 -27.72 -5.92
N GLU A 46 15.25 -27.17 -5.45
CA GLU A 46 16.16 -27.84 -4.51
C GLU A 46 17.05 -26.81 -3.80
N VAL A 47 17.23 -26.93 -2.50
CA VAL A 47 18.27 -26.21 -1.74
C VAL A 47 19.41 -27.21 -1.54
N ILE A 48 20.51 -26.99 -2.26
CA ILE A 48 21.62 -27.97 -2.37
C ILE A 48 22.56 -27.83 -1.17
N SER A 49 22.84 -26.60 -0.75
CA SER A 49 23.75 -26.28 0.34
C SER A 49 23.40 -24.92 0.91
N LEU A 50 23.53 -24.75 2.22
CA LEU A 50 23.43 -23.44 2.88
C LEU A 50 24.80 -22.75 2.99
N GLU A 51 25.89 -23.53 3.09
CA GLU A 51 27.25 -22.99 3.21
C GLU A 51 28.26 -23.85 2.41
N PRO A 52 28.82 -23.35 1.29
CA PRO A 52 28.41 -22.14 0.58
C PRO A 52 26.99 -22.29 0.04
N PHE A 53 26.23 -21.18 0.00
CA PHE A 53 24.85 -21.21 -0.45
C PHE A 53 24.72 -21.63 -1.93
N LYS A 54 23.88 -22.63 -2.20
CA LYS A 54 23.57 -23.13 -3.54
C LYS A 54 22.14 -23.64 -3.60
N MET A 55 21.40 -23.22 -4.62
CA MET A 55 20.08 -23.75 -4.90
C MET A 55 19.83 -23.94 -6.40
N LYS A 56 18.93 -24.88 -6.71
CA LYS A 56 18.48 -25.14 -8.08
C LYS A 56 17.16 -24.43 -8.31
N ILE A 57 17.15 -23.50 -9.26
CA ILE A 57 15.98 -22.68 -9.57
C ILE A 57 15.57 -22.82 -11.03
N SER A 58 14.36 -22.35 -11.33
CA SER A 58 13.97 -21.94 -12.67
C SER A 58 13.31 -20.58 -12.61
N TRP A 59 13.85 -19.64 -13.37
CA TRP A 59 13.17 -18.36 -13.65
C TRP A 59 11.82 -18.62 -14.30
N LEU A 60 10.83 -17.84 -13.89
CA LEU A 60 9.49 -17.88 -14.45
C LEU A 60 9.40 -16.87 -15.58
N ASN A 61 9.01 -17.36 -16.75
CA ASN A 61 8.84 -16.54 -17.94
C ASN A 61 7.38 -16.12 -18.05
N SER A 62 7.16 -14.83 -18.25
CA SER A 62 5.91 -14.30 -18.76
C SER A 62 5.80 -14.56 -20.25
N ARG A 63 4.61 -14.94 -20.70
CA ARG A 63 4.23 -14.92 -22.11
C ARG A 63 3.02 -14.04 -22.25
N ASN A 64 2.87 -13.41 -23.43
CA ASN A 64 1.61 -12.80 -23.77
C ASN A 64 0.51 -13.87 -23.74
N THR A 65 -0.48 -13.60 -22.90
CA THR A 65 -1.64 -14.44 -22.68
C THR A 65 -2.86 -13.54 -22.74
N SER A 66 -3.92 -13.98 -23.40
CA SER A 66 -5.17 -13.22 -23.50
C SER A 66 -5.94 -13.11 -22.16
N GLU A 67 -5.34 -13.52 -21.04
CA GLU A 67 -6.01 -13.60 -19.74
C GLU A 67 -6.48 -12.25 -19.21
N PHE A 68 -5.78 -11.16 -19.53
CA PHE A 68 -6.15 -9.79 -19.13
C PHE A 68 -6.52 -8.90 -20.32
N GLY A 69 -6.87 -9.50 -21.46
CA GLY A 69 -7.34 -8.75 -22.63
C GLY A 69 -6.30 -7.92 -23.39
N LEU A 70 -5.07 -7.76 -22.87
CA LEU A 70 -3.99 -7.00 -23.52
C LEU A 70 -2.92 -7.93 -24.12
N PRO A 71 -2.93 -8.19 -25.44
CA PRO A 71 -2.10 -9.23 -26.04
C PRO A 71 -0.63 -8.87 -26.21
N ASN A 72 -0.23 -7.59 -26.12
CA ASN A 72 1.10 -7.14 -26.53
C ASN A 72 1.93 -6.53 -25.39
N TRP A 73 1.52 -6.68 -24.11
CA TRP A 73 2.20 -6.04 -22.98
C TRP A 73 3.67 -6.46 -22.83
N VAL A 74 3.92 -7.78 -22.88
CA VAL A 74 5.29 -8.32 -22.78
C VAL A 74 6.09 -7.99 -24.04
N ASP A 75 5.44 -7.98 -25.21
CA ASP A 75 6.10 -7.62 -26.47
C ASP A 75 6.48 -6.13 -26.51
N SER A 76 5.76 -5.30 -25.75
CA SER A 76 6.02 -3.87 -25.58
C SER A 76 7.14 -3.56 -24.58
N GLY A 77 7.81 -4.59 -24.05
CA GLY A 77 8.95 -4.46 -23.14
C GLY A 77 8.60 -4.39 -21.66
N PHE A 78 7.33 -4.53 -21.27
CA PHE A 78 6.92 -4.42 -19.88
C PHE A 78 6.84 -5.78 -19.18
N PRO A 79 7.38 -5.90 -17.95
CA PRO A 79 7.28 -7.14 -17.19
C PRO A 79 5.82 -7.38 -16.77
N LYS A 80 5.37 -8.60 -16.98
CA LYS A 80 4.12 -9.09 -16.41
C LYS A 80 4.43 -9.68 -15.04
N THR A 81 3.86 -9.12 -13.98
CA THR A 81 4.22 -9.46 -12.60
C THR A 81 3.08 -10.09 -11.80
N CYS A 82 1.89 -10.18 -12.37
CA CYS A 82 0.83 -11.08 -11.95
C CYS A 82 0.20 -11.79 -13.15
N GLY A 83 -0.51 -12.88 -12.90
CA GLY A 83 -1.13 -13.75 -13.89
C GLY A 83 -0.42 -15.10 -14.06
N ASP A 84 -0.50 -15.65 -15.28
CA ASP A 84 0.07 -16.94 -15.63
C ASP A 84 1.54 -16.88 -16.09
N PHE A 85 2.35 -17.76 -15.52
CA PHE A 85 3.78 -17.92 -15.78
C PHE A 85 4.13 -19.37 -16.13
N ARG A 86 5.31 -19.54 -16.76
CA ARG A 86 5.90 -20.86 -17.04
C ARG A 86 7.33 -20.94 -16.55
N SER A 87 7.71 -22.07 -15.95
CA SER A 87 9.10 -22.31 -15.58
C SER A 87 9.99 -22.41 -16.82
N GLY A 88 11.12 -21.69 -16.79
CA GLY A 88 12.20 -21.78 -17.75
C GLY A 88 13.13 -22.97 -17.49
N LYS A 89 14.38 -22.84 -17.95
CA LYS A 89 15.43 -23.83 -17.73
C LYS A 89 15.76 -23.93 -16.24
N ARG A 90 16.25 -25.11 -15.83
CA ARG A 90 16.83 -25.29 -14.49
C ARG A 90 18.28 -24.82 -14.49
N GLU A 91 18.65 -24.07 -13.47
CA GLU A 91 20.01 -23.58 -13.26
C GLU A 91 20.37 -23.54 -11.78
N ILE A 92 21.66 -23.39 -11.51
CA ILE A 92 22.18 -23.25 -10.15
C ILE A 92 22.33 -21.76 -9.86
N SER A 93 21.67 -21.29 -8.81
CA SER A 93 21.89 -19.97 -8.24
C SER A 93 22.74 -20.08 -6.97
N VAL A 94 23.65 -19.13 -6.83
CA VAL A 94 24.54 -18.96 -5.66
C VAL A 94 24.39 -17.58 -5.03
N THR A 95 23.45 -16.75 -5.52
CA THR A 95 23.26 -15.36 -5.11
C THR A 95 21.95 -15.17 -4.37
N LEU A 96 22.03 -14.91 -3.07
CA LEU A 96 20.87 -14.63 -2.21
C LEU A 96 20.30 -13.24 -2.46
N ASN A 97 21.19 -12.25 -2.62
CA ASN A 97 20.83 -10.83 -2.71
C ASN A 97 20.03 -10.47 -3.97
N SER A 98 19.84 -11.42 -4.90
CA SER A 98 18.94 -11.26 -6.04
C SER A 98 17.47 -11.39 -5.63
N PHE A 99 17.17 -12.02 -4.49
CA PHE A 99 15.82 -12.34 -4.05
C PHE A 99 15.30 -11.33 -3.03
N SER A 100 14.01 -11.02 -3.15
CA SER A 100 13.30 -10.11 -2.25
C SER A 100 12.49 -10.90 -1.23
N HIS A 101 11.48 -11.64 -1.68
CA HIS A 101 10.53 -12.30 -0.79
C HIS A 101 9.84 -13.49 -1.43
N LYS A 102 9.31 -14.38 -0.60
CA LYS A 102 8.46 -15.50 -1.04
C LYS A 102 7.08 -14.99 -1.45
N VAL A 103 6.62 -15.39 -2.64
CA VAL A 103 5.28 -15.06 -3.13
C VAL A 103 4.34 -16.26 -3.05
N LYS A 104 3.04 -15.97 -2.87
CA LYS A 104 2.00 -17.00 -2.92
C LYS A 104 1.68 -17.32 -4.38
N TRP A 105 1.63 -18.61 -4.71
CA TRP A 105 1.36 -19.07 -6.06
C TRP A 105 0.41 -20.27 -6.07
N THR A 106 -0.18 -20.54 -7.23
CA THR A 106 -1.05 -21.70 -7.44
C THR A 106 -0.58 -22.46 -8.67
N LYS A 107 -0.54 -23.80 -8.56
CA LYS A 107 -0.27 -24.67 -9.72
C LYS A 107 -1.55 -24.86 -10.52
N CYS A 108 -1.52 -24.43 -11.78
CA CYS A 108 -2.60 -24.61 -12.73
C CYS A 108 -2.31 -25.80 -13.67
N SER A 109 -3.26 -26.08 -14.58
CA SER A 109 -3.11 -27.15 -15.56
C SER A 109 -1.87 -26.94 -16.45
N ARG A 110 -1.31 -28.04 -16.98
CA ARG A 110 -0.15 -28.01 -17.90
C ARG A 110 1.08 -27.28 -17.33
N GLY A 111 1.27 -27.34 -16.01
CA GLY A 111 2.43 -26.77 -15.32
C GLY A 111 2.49 -25.25 -15.31
N VAL A 112 1.36 -24.58 -15.55
CA VAL A 112 1.25 -23.12 -15.38
C VAL A 112 1.36 -22.77 -13.89
N ILE A 113 2.13 -21.73 -13.60
CA ILE A 113 2.27 -21.16 -12.26
C ILE A 113 1.52 -19.83 -12.27
N ARG A 114 0.51 -19.71 -11.42
CA ARG A 114 -0.31 -18.50 -11.31
C ARG A 114 0.05 -17.73 -10.06
N ILE A 115 0.39 -16.45 -10.24
CA ILE A 115 0.69 -15.51 -9.15
C ILE A 115 -0.30 -14.36 -9.30
N LEU A 116 -1.20 -14.16 -8.34
CA LEU A 116 -2.18 -13.09 -8.36
C LEU A 116 -2.11 -12.33 -7.04
N PRO A 117 -2.38 -11.02 -7.02
CA PRO A 117 -2.54 -10.28 -5.78
C PRO A 117 -3.64 -10.92 -4.93
N ARG A 118 -3.39 -11.04 -3.62
CA ARG A 118 -4.35 -11.61 -2.67
C ARG A 118 -4.71 -10.61 -1.59
N LYS A 119 -5.85 -10.83 -0.96
CA LYS A 119 -6.31 -10.01 0.16
C LYS A 119 -5.19 -9.82 1.21
N ARG A 120 -4.99 -8.56 1.62
CA ARG A 120 -3.98 -8.03 2.54
C ARG A 120 -2.56 -7.94 2.01
N ASP A 121 -2.28 -8.40 0.79
CA ASP A 121 -0.97 -8.18 0.18
C ASP A 121 -0.80 -6.68 -0.13
N ILE A 122 0.41 -6.15 0.03
CA ILE A 122 0.78 -4.80 -0.41
C ILE A 122 1.40 -4.88 -1.79
N TRP A 123 0.93 -4.02 -2.70
CA TRP A 123 1.41 -3.95 -4.07
C TRP A 123 1.71 -2.51 -4.47
N ALA A 124 2.71 -2.35 -5.31
CA ALA A 124 2.94 -1.13 -6.08
C ALA A 124 2.12 -1.19 -7.37
N LEU A 125 1.30 -0.18 -7.63
CA LEU A 125 0.64 0.02 -8.92
C LEU A 125 1.39 1.09 -9.71
N TYR A 126 1.49 0.91 -11.02
CA TYR A 126 1.96 1.95 -11.92
C TYR A 126 1.01 3.16 -11.89
N ARG A 127 1.46 4.31 -11.36
CA ARG A 127 0.65 5.53 -11.15
C ARG A 127 0.02 6.06 -12.44
N TYR A 128 0.77 6.01 -13.54
CA TYR A 128 0.36 6.54 -14.84
C TYR A 128 0.07 5.43 -15.86
N TRP A 129 -0.25 4.23 -15.38
CA TRP A 129 -0.50 3.07 -16.24
C TRP A 129 -1.47 3.39 -17.36
N SER A 130 -1.15 2.95 -18.58
CA SER A 130 -2.04 3.01 -19.72
C SER A 130 -1.89 1.76 -20.56
N PRO A 131 -2.98 1.22 -21.13
CA PRO A 131 -2.92 0.11 -22.08
C PRO A 131 -2.16 0.47 -23.37
N GLU A 132 -1.90 1.76 -23.61
CA GLU A 132 -1.18 2.27 -24.78
C GLU A 132 0.34 2.37 -24.59
N TRP A 133 0.84 2.05 -23.39
CA TRP A 133 2.28 2.02 -23.13
C TRP A 133 2.98 1.07 -24.10
N ASN A 134 4.06 1.57 -24.67
CA ASN A 134 4.94 0.86 -25.61
C ASN A 134 6.42 1.19 -25.33
N GLU A 135 7.32 0.66 -26.15
CA GLU A 135 8.77 0.85 -26.05
C GLU A 135 9.22 2.33 -26.02
N ASN A 136 8.39 3.26 -26.51
CA ASN A 136 8.68 4.70 -26.48
C ASN A 136 8.18 5.41 -25.22
N THR A 137 7.55 4.69 -24.28
CA THR A 137 7.05 5.26 -23.03
C THR A 137 8.24 5.64 -22.15
N PRO A 138 8.39 6.91 -21.75
CA PRO A 138 9.57 7.32 -20.98
C PRO A 138 9.63 6.66 -19.60
N ASP A 139 10.81 6.21 -19.19
CA ASP A 139 11.06 5.61 -17.87
C ASP A 139 10.55 6.45 -16.70
N LYS A 140 10.66 7.78 -16.79
CA LYS A 140 10.15 8.72 -15.77
C LYS A 140 8.63 8.66 -15.56
N VAL A 141 7.89 8.10 -16.52
CA VAL A 141 6.44 7.86 -16.46
C VAL A 141 6.17 6.45 -15.93
N VAL A 142 6.96 5.48 -16.39
CA VAL A 142 6.83 4.05 -16.03
C VAL A 142 7.22 3.81 -14.57
N HIS A 143 8.32 4.39 -14.10
CA HIS A 143 8.87 4.17 -12.76
C HIS A 143 8.24 5.06 -11.68
N LYS A 144 6.91 5.19 -11.73
CA LYS A 144 6.11 5.96 -10.77
C LYS A 144 5.01 5.08 -10.20
N TYR A 145 4.89 5.08 -8.87
CA TYR A 145 4.09 4.07 -8.18
C TYR A 145 3.17 4.66 -7.13
N ASP A 146 2.03 4.02 -6.98
CA ASP A 146 1.15 4.16 -5.82
C ASP A 146 1.18 2.86 -5.02
N MET A 147 1.40 2.96 -3.71
CA MET A 147 1.33 1.81 -2.81
C MET A 147 -0.12 1.56 -2.44
N VAL A 148 -0.55 0.30 -2.53
CA VAL A 148 -1.92 -0.09 -2.23
C VAL A 148 -1.98 -1.36 -1.41
N GLU A 149 -3.01 -1.46 -0.55
CA GLU A 149 -3.42 -2.70 0.09
C GLU A 149 -4.55 -3.35 -0.73
N VAL A 150 -4.40 -4.65 -0.99
CA VAL A 150 -5.44 -5.46 -1.65
C VAL A 150 -6.55 -5.83 -0.65
N LEU A 151 -7.80 -5.52 -0.97
CA LEU A 151 -8.94 -5.67 -0.05
C LEU A 151 -9.73 -6.98 -0.23
N ASP A 152 -9.69 -7.56 -1.42
CA ASP A 152 -10.32 -8.83 -1.77
C ASP A 152 -9.45 -9.65 -2.74
N ASP A 153 -9.75 -10.95 -2.86
CA ASP A 153 -9.07 -11.82 -3.81
C ASP A 153 -9.62 -11.63 -5.23
N TYR A 154 -8.76 -11.80 -6.24
CA TYR A 154 -9.13 -11.66 -7.65
C TYR A 154 -10.29 -12.57 -8.07
N SER A 155 -11.24 -11.99 -8.82
CA SER A 155 -12.22 -12.71 -9.64
C SER A 155 -12.24 -12.15 -11.06
N GLU A 156 -12.58 -12.98 -12.05
CA GLU A 156 -12.67 -12.50 -13.43
C GLU A 156 -13.85 -11.52 -13.63
N GLU A 157 -14.95 -11.74 -12.92
CA GLU A 157 -16.17 -10.95 -13.05
C GLU A 157 -16.05 -9.58 -12.39
N GLN A 158 -15.38 -9.51 -11.24
CA GLN A 158 -15.34 -8.27 -10.45
C GLN A 158 -13.96 -7.63 -10.40
N GLY A 159 -12.88 -8.30 -10.78
CA GLY A 159 -11.51 -7.80 -10.60
C GLY A 159 -11.05 -7.83 -9.14
N ILE A 160 -10.29 -6.81 -8.72
CA ILE A 160 -9.73 -6.66 -7.36
C ILE A 160 -10.00 -5.25 -6.82
N SER A 161 -10.50 -5.15 -5.59
CA SER A 161 -10.53 -3.88 -4.85
C SER A 161 -9.20 -3.61 -4.14
N VAL A 162 -8.72 -2.37 -4.25
CA VAL A 162 -7.51 -1.89 -3.57
C VAL A 162 -7.80 -0.60 -2.81
N SER A 163 -7.11 -0.39 -1.69
CA SER A 163 -7.09 0.90 -0.99
C SER A 163 -5.68 1.50 -1.04
N PRO A 164 -5.52 2.78 -1.37
CA PRO A 164 -4.23 3.46 -1.29
C PRO A 164 -3.63 3.42 0.12
N LEU A 165 -2.31 3.28 0.18
CA LEU A 165 -1.53 3.50 1.40
C LEU A 165 -1.03 4.94 1.43
N ILE A 166 -1.12 5.57 2.61
CA ILE A 166 -0.67 6.94 2.86
C ILE A 166 0.62 6.87 3.66
N LYS A 167 1.69 7.52 3.16
CA LYS A 167 2.95 7.61 3.89
C LYS A 167 2.78 8.44 5.16
N VAL A 168 3.34 7.96 6.26
CA VAL A 168 3.37 8.68 7.53
C VAL A 168 4.59 9.60 7.59
N THR A 169 4.38 10.88 7.94
CA THR A 169 5.48 11.82 8.10
C THR A 169 6.38 11.42 9.26
N GLY A 170 7.70 11.62 9.10
CA GLY A 170 8.68 11.37 10.16
C GLY A 170 9.25 9.95 10.16
N PHE A 171 8.74 9.07 9.28
CA PHE A 171 9.27 7.72 9.04
C PHE A 171 9.71 7.58 7.59
N LYS A 172 10.65 6.66 7.33
CA LYS A 172 11.17 6.39 5.98
C LYS A 172 10.14 5.61 5.15
N THR A 173 9.63 4.51 5.70
CA THR A 173 8.78 3.55 4.96
C THR A 173 7.55 3.08 5.75
N VAL A 174 7.05 3.89 6.69
CA VAL A 174 5.81 3.59 7.41
C VAL A 174 4.61 4.20 6.69
N PHE A 175 3.57 3.40 6.50
CA PHE A 175 2.34 3.76 5.82
C PHE A 175 1.11 3.32 6.63
N CYS A 176 -0.01 4.03 6.44
CA CYS A 176 -1.32 3.58 6.90
C CYS A 176 -2.28 3.39 5.73
N SER A 177 -3.27 2.51 5.93
CA SER A 177 -4.35 2.35 4.96
C SER A 177 -5.21 3.62 4.93
N ASN A 178 -5.58 4.07 3.73
CA ASN A 178 -6.55 5.13 3.59
C ASN A 178 -7.92 4.63 4.09
N THR A 179 -8.46 5.31 5.11
CA THR A 179 -9.74 4.96 5.73
C THR A 179 -10.95 5.53 4.99
N ASP A 180 -10.73 6.41 4.01
CA ASP A 180 -11.80 6.96 3.17
C ASP A 180 -12.35 5.86 2.23
N PRO A 181 -13.61 5.42 2.40
CA PRO A 181 -14.20 4.41 1.53
C PRO A 181 -14.27 4.84 0.07
N SER A 182 -14.28 6.15 -0.22
CA SER A 182 -14.30 6.68 -1.58
C SER A 182 -12.95 6.56 -2.30
N ALA A 183 -11.85 6.35 -1.56
CA ALA A 183 -10.52 6.11 -2.11
C ALA A 183 -10.35 4.66 -2.61
N VAL A 184 -11.26 3.74 -2.25
CA VAL A 184 -11.22 2.36 -2.72
C VAL A 184 -11.42 2.32 -4.22
N ARG A 185 -10.42 1.82 -4.94
CA ARG A 185 -10.48 1.64 -6.40
C ARG A 185 -10.75 0.19 -6.72
N ARG A 186 -11.59 -0.06 -7.72
CA ARG A 186 -11.73 -1.38 -8.34
C ARG A 186 -10.84 -1.48 -9.57
N ILE A 187 -9.96 -2.47 -9.61
CA ILE A 187 -9.11 -2.82 -10.76
C ILE A 187 -9.79 -3.97 -11.51
N PRO A 188 -10.38 -3.72 -12.69
CA PRO A 188 -11.00 -4.78 -13.48
C PRO A 188 -9.94 -5.71 -14.10
N LYS A 189 -10.40 -6.84 -14.66
CA LYS A 189 -9.56 -7.85 -15.32
C LYS A 189 -8.61 -7.27 -16.36
N GLU A 190 -9.10 -6.30 -17.14
CA GLU A 190 -8.38 -5.66 -18.24
C GLU A 190 -7.27 -4.71 -17.76
N GLU A 191 -7.32 -4.28 -16.50
CA GLU A 191 -6.35 -3.38 -15.87
C GLU A 191 -5.36 -4.12 -14.96
N MET A 192 -5.43 -5.44 -14.85
CA MET A 192 -4.55 -6.23 -13.95
C MET A 192 -3.05 -6.04 -14.23
N LEU A 193 -2.69 -5.61 -15.44
CA LEU A 193 -1.30 -5.29 -15.81
C LEU A 193 -0.79 -3.97 -15.20
N CYS A 194 -1.63 -3.22 -14.48
CA CYS A 194 -1.19 -2.05 -13.70
C CYS A 194 -0.45 -2.42 -12.42
N PHE A 195 -0.55 -3.66 -11.94
CA PHE A 195 0.24 -4.15 -10.82
C PHE A 195 1.71 -4.27 -11.24
N SER A 196 2.60 -3.57 -10.55
CA SER A 196 4.03 -3.57 -10.83
C SER A 196 4.75 -4.67 -10.05
N HIS A 197 4.65 -4.69 -8.73
CA HIS A 197 5.28 -5.70 -7.88
C HIS A 197 4.63 -5.77 -6.51
N GLN A 198 4.77 -6.91 -5.85
CA GLN A 198 4.43 -7.06 -4.44
C GLN A 198 5.53 -6.42 -3.59
N VAL A 199 5.15 -5.73 -2.52
CA VAL A 199 6.06 -5.09 -1.57
C VAL A 199 5.97 -5.85 -0.24
N PRO A 200 7.07 -6.41 0.29
CA PRO A 200 7.08 -6.99 1.62
C PRO A 200 6.73 -5.94 2.67
N ASP A 201 5.95 -6.34 3.66
CA ASP A 201 5.50 -5.44 4.72
C ASP A 201 5.53 -6.11 6.09
N TYR A 202 5.59 -5.27 7.12
CA TYR A 202 5.51 -5.67 8.52
C TYR A 202 4.44 -4.83 9.23
N LEU A 203 3.48 -5.50 9.86
CA LEU A 203 2.41 -4.83 10.62
C LEU A 203 2.93 -4.49 12.03
N LEU A 204 3.08 -3.21 12.31
CA LEU A 204 3.62 -2.70 13.57
C LEU A 204 2.68 -3.01 14.74
N THR A 205 3.24 -3.59 15.78
CA THR A 205 2.56 -3.95 17.03
C THR A 205 2.51 -2.79 18.02
N GLY A 206 3.42 -1.81 17.88
CA GLY A 206 3.66 -0.71 18.81
C GLY A 206 4.64 -1.07 19.92
N GLU A 207 5.23 -2.27 19.88
CA GLU A 207 6.21 -2.75 20.87
C GLU A 207 7.64 -2.70 20.34
N GLU A 208 7.84 -2.37 19.06
CA GLU A 208 9.14 -2.32 18.39
C GLU A 208 10.02 -1.17 18.94
N ALA A 209 9.41 -0.01 19.22
CA ALA A 209 10.04 1.14 19.83
C ALA A 209 8.99 2.13 20.40
N ASN A 210 9.43 3.10 21.22
CA ASN A 210 8.54 4.08 21.86
C ASN A 210 7.70 4.92 20.87
N ASN A 211 8.18 5.10 19.64
CA ASN A 211 7.52 5.88 18.59
C ASN A 211 6.85 4.99 17.53
N ALA A 212 6.79 3.66 17.70
CA ALA A 212 6.21 2.75 16.72
C ALA A 212 4.66 2.91 16.66
N PRO A 213 4.08 3.35 15.52
CA PRO A 213 2.64 3.52 15.41
C PRO A 213 1.93 2.17 15.23
N LYS A 214 1.28 1.69 16.29
CA LYS A 214 0.53 0.41 16.28
C LYS A 214 -0.52 0.36 15.17
N GLY A 215 -0.53 -0.74 14.42
CA GLY A 215 -1.50 -1.01 13.36
C GLY A 215 -1.13 -0.43 11.99
N PHE A 216 0.01 0.25 11.90
CA PHE A 216 0.56 0.76 10.65
C PHE A 216 1.46 -0.29 10.01
N ARG A 217 1.77 -0.12 8.73
CA ARG A 217 2.63 -1.05 7.99
C ARG A 217 3.94 -0.38 7.66
N GLU A 218 5.02 -1.03 8.03
CA GLU A 218 6.34 -0.70 7.49
C GLU A 218 6.57 -1.52 6.22
N LEU A 219 6.97 -0.84 5.15
CA LEU A 219 7.29 -1.47 3.87
C LEU A 219 8.80 -1.68 3.75
N ASP A 220 9.20 -2.76 3.10
CA ASP A 220 10.61 -3.04 2.78
C ASP A 220 11.19 -1.91 1.91
N PRO A 221 12.20 -1.17 2.41
CA PRO A 221 12.82 -0.10 1.64
C PRO A 221 13.44 -0.59 0.32
N ALA A 222 13.90 -1.85 0.24
CA ALA A 222 14.47 -2.41 -0.99
C ALA A 222 13.43 -2.64 -2.10
N ALA A 223 12.13 -2.65 -1.76
CA ALA A 223 11.01 -2.77 -2.69
C ALA A 223 10.13 -1.51 -2.68
N THR A 224 10.61 -0.41 -2.10
CA THR A 224 9.90 0.87 -2.04
C THR A 224 10.64 1.91 -2.89
N PRO A 225 10.00 2.55 -3.88
CA PRO A 225 10.60 3.60 -4.69
C PRO A 225 11.19 4.73 -3.85
N LEU A 226 12.42 5.14 -4.17
CA LEU A 226 13.17 6.16 -3.43
C LEU A 226 12.43 7.50 -3.29
N GLU A 227 11.59 7.84 -4.28
CA GLU A 227 10.78 9.06 -4.23
C GLU A 227 9.79 9.05 -3.08
N LEU A 228 9.14 7.90 -2.84
CA LEU A 228 8.24 7.73 -1.70
C LEU A 228 8.99 7.74 -0.38
N ILE A 229 10.28 7.37 -0.36
CA ILE A 229 11.11 7.44 0.85
C ILE A 229 11.53 8.90 1.13
N HIS A 230 11.89 9.65 0.10
CA HIS A 230 12.43 11.01 0.21
C HIS A 230 11.38 12.14 0.14
N GLU A 231 10.09 11.85 -0.07
CA GLU A 231 9.04 12.86 0.00
C GLU A 231 9.07 13.60 1.36
N THR A 232 9.67 14.80 1.32
CA THR A 232 9.65 15.83 2.35
C THR A 232 8.36 16.65 2.24
N GLU A 233 7.50 16.48 3.23
CA GLU A 233 6.44 17.39 3.71
C GLU A 233 5.37 17.93 2.74
N THR A 234 5.36 17.64 1.44
CA THR A 234 4.41 18.31 0.53
C THR A 234 3.34 17.37 -0.03
N SER A 235 2.18 17.41 0.64
CA SER A 235 0.85 16.92 0.22
C SER A 235 0.51 15.45 0.52
N GLY A 236 -0.27 15.24 1.59
CA GLY A 236 -0.98 13.99 1.89
C GLY A 236 -0.51 13.22 3.12
N ALA A 237 0.61 13.59 3.74
CA ALA A 237 1.21 12.82 4.82
C ALA A 237 0.50 13.05 6.18
N LEU A 238 0.20 11.96 6.88
CA LEU A 238 -0.45 12.00 8.20
C LEU A 238 0.60 12.25 9.29
N MET A 239 0.37 13.26 10.13
CA MET A 239 1.20 13.54 11.31
C MET A 239 0.73 12.67 12.48
N VAL A 240 1.63 11.89 13.09
CA VAL A 240 1.34 11.21 14.36
C VAL A 240 1.56 12.19 15.50
N GLY A 241 0.47 12.67 16.12
CA GLY A 241 0.54 13.49 17.33
C GLY A 241 0.89 12.65 18.56
N THR A 242 1.96 13.01 19.27
CA THR A 242 2.26 12.45 20.60
C THR A 242 1.46 13.19 21.67
N ASP A 243 0.24 12.73 21.95
CA ASP A 243 -0.53 13.25 23.09
C ASP A 243 -0.18 12.49 24.38
N MET A 244 0.69 13.09 25.20
CA MET A 244 0.78 12.73 26.62
C MET A 244 -0.32 13.47 27.40
N LYS A 245 -1.18 12.68 28.03
CA LYS A 245 -2.27 13.11 28.94
C LYS A 245 -1.77 14.04 30.05
N ALA A 246 -2.50 15.13 30.28
CA ALA A 246 -2.60 15.79 31.58
C ALA A 246 -4.10 16.01 31.91
N GLN A 247 -4.40 15.89 33.20
CA GLN A 247 -5.68 15.47 33.77
C GLN A 247 -6.81 16.50 33.72
N GLU A 248 -8.04 15.99 33.67
CA GLU A 248 -9.28 16.68 34.02
C GLU A 248 -9.23 17.20 35.47
N GLU A 249 -9.44 18.51 35.67
CA GLU A 249 -10.07 19.00 36.89
C GLU A 249 -11.42 19.66 36.54
N MET A 250 -12.47 18.92 36.87
CA MET A 250 -13.86 19.31 36.78
C MET A 250 -14.20 20.17 38.01
N GLY A 251 -14.34 21.47 37.81
CA GLY A 251 -14.91 22.36 38.82
C GLY A 251 -16.44 22.31 38.82
N LYS A 252 -17.03 21.99 39.98
CA LYS A 252 -18.05 22.80 40.71
C LYS A 252 -19.03 21.92 41.51
N ASP A 253 -19.03 22.11 42.83
CA ASP A 253 -20.17 22.18 43.78
C ASP A 253 -19.53 22.25 45.19
N PHE A 254 -19.78 23.21 46.08
CA PHE A 254 -21.01 23.78 46.65
C PHE A 254 -20.72 25.22 47.19
N PRO A 255 -21.74 26.04 47.56
CA PRO A 255 -22.23 26.03 48.95
C PRO A 255 -23.74 26.30 49.13
N ASN A 256 -24.36 25.56 50.07
CA ASN A 256 -25.59 25.97 50.75
C ASN A 256 -25.21 26.49 52.14
N HIS A 257 -25.47 27.77 52.44
CA HIS A 257 -26.28 28.25 53.57
C HIS A 257 -26.14 29.79 53.73
N ALA A 258 -27.22 30.41 54.22
CA ALA A 258 -27.29 31.61 55.07
C ALA A 258 -27.93 32.91 54.50
N VAL A 259 -29.24 33.03 54.80
CA VAL A 259 -30.01 34.13 55.46
C VAL A 259 -30.11 35.56 54.87
N ASP A 260 -31.38 35.98 54.73
CA ASP A 260 -32.02 37.32 54.86
C ASP A 260 -31.56 38.54 54.02
N GLN A 261 -32.47 39.06 53.18
CA GLN A 261 -33.24 40.29 53.47
C GLN A 261 -34.15 40.72 52.30
N MET A 262 -35.43 40.94 52.64
CA MET A 262 -36.33 42.04 52.26
C MET A 262 -36.10 42.85 50.97
N VAL A 263 -37.12 42.90 50.12
CA VAL A 263 -38.02 44.07 49.85
C VAL A 263 -38.63 43.88 48.46
N GLY A 264 -39.96 43.81 48.41
CA GLY A 264 -40.73 43.87 47.17
C GLY A 264 -40.99 45.30 46.69
N ASN A 265 -41.21 45.43 45.38
CA ASN A 265 -42.13 46.38 44.72
C ASN A 265 -41.99 46.14 43.19
N ALA A 266 -43.00 45.59 42.52
CA ALA A 266 -44.22 46.24 42.01
C ALA A 266 -44.01 47.06 40.72
N SER A 267 -44.94 46.82 39.78
CA SER A 267 -45.35 47.64 38.60
C SER A 267 -44.74 47.19 37.26
N LYS A 268 -45.48 46.54 36.35
CA LYS A 268 -46.64 46.93 35.50
C LYS A 268 -46.28 47.75 34.23
N SER A 269 -47.00 47.38 33.16
CA SER A 269 -47.20 48.04 31.85
C SER A 269 -46.08 47.82 30.82
N GLY A 270 -46.36 47.60 29.53
CA GLY A 270 -47.61 47.64 28.78
C GLY A 270 -47.45 47.06 27.37
N LYS A 271 -48.58 46.72 26.76
CA LYS A 271 -48.80 46.21 25.40
C LYS A 271 -48.46 47.22 24.30
N PHE A 272 -48.20 46.75 23.08
CA PHE A 272 -48.91 47.04 21.79
C PHE A 272 -48.16 46.29 20.65
N GLU A 273 -48.69 45.25 19.99
CA GLU A 273 -49.61 45.24 18.80
C GLU A 273 -49.06 46.04 17.58
N THR A 274 -48.48 45.35 16.59
CA THR A 274 -49.03 44.94 15.25
C THR A 274 -49.12 46.05 14.20
N THR A 275 -48.58 45.80 13.00
CA THR A 275 -49.34 45.86 11.71
C THR A 275 -48.51 45.37 10.52
N GLU A 276 -49.22 44.74 9.59
CA GLU A 276 -48.85 44.11 8.32
C GLU A 276 -48.64 45.10 7.15
N GLY A 277 -48.26 44.55 5.98
CA GLY A 277 -48.41 45.12 4.63
C GLY A 277 -47.25 44.70 3.73
N ASP A 278 -47.29 43.55 3.04
CA ASP A 278 -47.85 43.28 1.69
C ASP A 278 -47.39 44.23 0.56
N GLY A 279 -46.96 43.66 -0.57
CA GLY A 279 -46.51 44.41 -1.74
C GLY A 279 -45.61 43.66 -2.74
N ARG A 280 -46.21 42.75 -3.51
CA ARG A 280 -45.75 42.09 -4.77
C ARG A 280 -45.29 43.15 -5.82
N VAL A 281 -44.39 42.90 -6.79
CA VAL A 281 -44.63 42.31 -8.13
C VAL A 281 -43.32 42.32 -8.97
N LYS A 282 -43.20 41.34 -9.88
CA LYS A 282 -42.18 41.11 -10.93
C LYS A 282 -42.29 42.06 -12.13
N HIS A 283 -41.20 42.31 -12.86
CA HIS A 283 -41.00 41.88 -14.27
C HIS A 283 -39.75 42.52 -14.91
N ASP A 284 -39.02 41.64 -15.60
CA ASP A 284 -38.29 41.75 -16.88
C ASP A 284 -37.38 42.95 -17.17
N ASN A 285 -36.08 42.65 -17.32
CA ASN A 285 -35.39 42.75 -18.60
C ASN A 285 -34.20 41.78 -18.63
#